data_AF-A0A356WUP0-F1
#
_entry.id   AF-A0A356WUP0-F1
#
_cell.length_a   1.000
_cell.length_b   1.000
_cell.length_c   1.000
_cell.angle_alpha   90.00
_cell.angle_beta   90.00
_cell.angle_gamma   90.00
#
_symmetry.space_group_name_H-M   'P 1'
#
loop_
_entity.id
_entity.type
_entity.pdbx_description
1 polymer ?
#
loop_
_entity_poly.entity_id
_entity_poly.type
_entity_poly.pdbx_seq_one_letter_code
_entity_poly.pdbx_strand_id
1 'polypeptide(L)' 'MKQFFSFVHKEFYHILRDGRTMLILLGMPVVQILLFGFAINMEVQHIRTVVFDPAQDAATRDITERL' A
#
# COMPACT_ATOMS: atom_id res chain seq x y z
N MET A 1 -28.30 13.06 -27.02
CA MET A 1 -28.36 11.97 -26.02
C MET A 1 -28.23 10.58 -26.64
N LYS A 2 -29.07 10.15 -27.60
CA LYS A 2 -29.03 8.79 -28.18
C LYS A 2 -27.68 8.40 -28.82
N GLN A 3 -27.03 9.34 -29.48
CA GLN A 3 -25.75 9.11 -30.16
C GLN A 3 -24.58 8.85 -29.18
N PHE A 4 -24.61 9.50 -28.00
CA PHE A 4 -23.63 9.29 -26.94
C PHE A 4 -23.74 7.87 -26.36
N PHE A 5 -24.96 7.42 -26.04
CA PHE A 5 -25.17 6.05 -25.54
C PHE A 5 -24.78 4.99 -26.56
N SER A 6 -25.04 5.21 -27.86
CA SER A 6 -24.60 4.31 -28.92
C SER A 6 -23.07 4.20 -28.99
N PHE A 7 -22.37 5.34 -28.84
CA PHE A 7 -20.92 5.38 -28.78
C PHE A 7 -20.37 4.63 -27.55
N VAL A 8 -20.89 4.93 -26.36
CA VAL A 8 -20.47 4.26 -25.12
C VAL A 8 -20.66 2.76 -25.22
N HIS A 9 -21.80 2.30 -25.74
CA HIS A 9 -22.09 0.88 -25.89
C HIS A 9 -21.06 0.20 -26.81
N LYS A 10 -20.76 0.80 -27.97
CA LYS A 10 -19.76 0.28 -28.91
C LYS A 10 -18.38 0.17 -28.25
N GLU A 11 -17.95 1.22 -27.57
CA GLU A 11 -16.60 1.25 -26.99
C GLU A 11 -16.47 0.26 -25.82
N PHE A 12 -17.55 0.06 -25.05
CA PHE A 12 -17.57 -0.95 -24.00
C PHE A 12 -17.29 -2.35 -24.56
N TYR A 13 -17.98 -2.75 -25.64
CA TYR A 13 -17.71 -4.04 -26.29
C TYR A 13 -16.31 -4.13 -26.89
N HIS A 14 -15.79 -3.02 -27.42
CA HIS A 14 -14.45 -2.96 -27.98
C HIS A 14 -13.39 -3.23 -26.89
N ILE A 15 -13.48 -2.53 -25.76
CA ILE A 15 -12.60 -2.71 -24.60
C ILE A 15 -12.76 -4.12 -24.01
N LEU A 16 -14.00 -4.62 -23.90
CA LEU A 16 -14.26 -5.98 -23.40
C LEU A 16 -13.63 -7.08 -24.27
N ARG A 17 -13.58 -6.88 -25.59
CA ARG A 17 -12.99 -7.82 -26.54
C ARG A 17 -11.48 -7.69 -26.67
N ASP A 18 -10.93 -6.50 -26.43
CA ASP A 18 -9.49 -6.28 -26.44
C ASP A 18 -8.85 -6.71 -25.11
N GLY A 19 -8.32 -7.93 -25.10
CA GLY A 19 -7.67 -8.52 -23.93
C GLY A 19 -6.48 -7.72 -23.39
N ARG A 20 -5.77 -6.94 -24.23
CA ARG A 20 -4.65 -6.10 -23.76
C ARG A 20 -5.16 -4.90 -22.97
N THR A 21 -6.17 -4.23 -23.51
CA THR A 21 -6.81 -3.09 -22.83
C THR A 21 -7.45 -3.54 -21.53
N MET A 22 -8.14 -4.69 -21.53
CA MET A 22 -8.70 -5.30 -20.32
C MET A 22 -7.63 -5.61 -19.26
N LEU A 23 -6.50 -6.17 -19.69
CA LEU A 23 -5.39 -6.50 -18.79
C LEU A 23 -4.81 -5.25 -18.15
N ILE A 24 -4.67 -4.15 -18.88
CA ILE A 24 -4.20 -2.89 -18.30
C ILE A 24 -5.26 -2.34 -17.32
N LEU A 25 -6.53 -2.31 -17.73
CA LEU A 25 -7.62 -1.72 -16.97
C LEU A 25 -7.88 -2.45 -15.63
N LEU A 26 -7.72 -3.77 -15.58
CA LEU A 26 -7.90 -4.57 -14.37
C LEU A 26 -6.58 -4.96 -13.71
N GLY A 27 -5.59 -5.38 -14.49
CA GLY A 27 -4.31 -5.89 -13.99
C GLY A 27 -3.44 -4.81 -13.37
N MET A 28 -3.36 -3.60 -13.94
CA MET A 28 -2.57 -2.51 -13.35
C MET A 28 -3.10 -2.12 -11.96
N PRO A 29 -4.41 -1.88 -11.75
CA PRO A 29 -4.95 -1.64 -10.41
C PRO A 29 -4.75 -2.80 -9.43
N VAL A 30 -4.88 -4.05 -9.88
CA VAL A 30 -4.64 -5.22 -9.00
C VAL A 30 -3.19 -5.24 -8.52
N VAL A 31 -2.22 -5.03 -9.42
CA VAL A 31 -0.80 -4.94 -9.05
C VAL A 31 -0.56 -3.78 -8.09
N GLN A 32 -1.18 -2.63 -8.33
CA GLN A 32 -1.09 -1.48 -7.42
C GLN A 32 -1.61 -1.82 -6.02
N ILE A 33 -2.77 -2.45 -5.89
CA ILE A 33 -3.33 -2.85 -4.60
C ILE A 33 -2.40 -3.83 -3.87
N LEU A 34 -1.80 -4.78 -4.60
CA LEU A 34 -0.85 -5.73 -4.01
C LEU A 34 0.43 -5.03 -3.54
N LEU A 35 1.00 -4.18 -4.38
CA LEU A 35 2.21 -3.42 -4.04
C LEU A 35 1.97 -2.50 -2.86
N PHE A 36 0.91 -1.70 -2.89
CA PHE A 36 0.58 -0.80 -1.79
C PHE A 36 0.13 -1.56 -0.54
N GLY A 37 -0.66 -2.63 -0.67
CA GLY A 37 -1.09 -3.45 0.46
C GLY A 37 0.07 -4.16 1.16
N PHE A 38 1.12 -4.53 0.42
CA PHE A 38 2.36 -5.05 0.99
C PHE A 38 3.25 -3.94 1.55
N ALA A 39 3.44 -2.85 0.80
CA ALA A 39 4.32 -1.75 1.18
C ALA A 39 3.77 -0.84 2.28
N ILE A 40 2.45 -0.85 2.54
CA ILE A 40 1.83 -0.04 3.60
C ILE A 40 2.13 -0.57 5.00
N ASN A 41 2.85 -1.69 5.13
CA ASN A 41 3.31 -2.12 6.44
C ASN A 41 4.37 -1.13 6.97
N MET A 42 3.90 -0.13 7.70
CA MET A 42 4.69 0.90 8.36
C MET A 42 5.28 0.39 9.69
N GLU A 43 5.11 -0.89 10.03
CA GLU A 43 5.67 -1.46 11.24
C GLU A 43 7.18 -1.63 11.09
N VAL A 44 7.93 -0.78 11.79
CA VAL A 44 9.39 -0.91 11.89
C VAL A 44 9.69 -2.03 12.89
N GLN A 45 9.86 -3.24 12.36
CA GLN A 45 10.26 -4.40 13.16
C GLN A 45 11.79 -4.41 13.33
N HIS A 46 12.26 -4.75 14.54
CA HIS A 46 13.70 -4.91 14.85
C HIS A 46 14.57 -3.65 14.63
N ILE A 47 14.07 -2.49 15.03
CA ILE A 47 14.91 -1.28 15.13
C ILE A 47 15.90 -1.43 16.28
N ARG A 48 17.18 -1.12 16.02
CA ARG A 48 18.20 -0.98 17.05
C ARG A 48 17.90 0.29 17.87
N THR A 49 17.31 0.09 19.04
CA THR A 49 17.08 1.17 20.01
C THR A 49 18.32 1.37 20.88
N VAL A 50 18.59 2.61 21.26
CA VAL A 50 19.63 2.97 22.24
C VAL A 50 18.98 3.70 23.40
N VAL A 51 19.38 3.37 24.62
CA VAL A 51 18.94 4.06 25.83
C VAL A 51 19.92 5.19 26.14
N PHE A 52 19.41 6.42 26.26
CA PHE A 52 20.18 7.58 26.66
C PHE A 52 19.73 8.04 28.04
N ASP A 53 20.60 7.89 29.03
CA ASP A 53 20.33 8.27 30.42
C ASP A 53 21.37 9.30 30.93
N PRO A 54 21.01 10.59 30.94
CA PRO A 54 21.84 11.66 31.51
C PRO A 54 21.83 11.71 33.03
N ALA A 55 20.76 11.24 33.67
CA ALA A 55 20.52 11.40 35.11
C ALA A 55 21.24 10.31 35.93
N GLN A 56 21.38 9.11 35.36
CA GLN A 56 22.09 7.97 35.95
C GLN A 56 21.61 7.59 37.36
N ASP A 57 20.32 7.77 37.64
CA ASP A 57 19.74 7.48 38.93
C ASP A 57 19.29 6.01 39.06
N ALA A 58 18.91 5.60 40.28
CA ALA A 58 18.53 4.23 40.54
C ALA A 58 17.23 3.83 39.81
N ALA A 59 16.35 4.79 39.52
CA ALA A 59 15.07 4.53 38.86
C ALA A 59 15.26 4.32 37.35
N THR A 60 16.12 5.12 36.70
CA THR A 60 16.43 4.95 35.26
C THR A 60 17.19 3.66 34.99
N ARG A 61 18.05 3.21 35.91
CA ARG A 61 18.71 1.89 35.84
C ARG A 61 17.73 0.72 35.91
N ASP A 62 16.82 0.73 36.88
CA ASP A 62 15.81 -0.36 37.02
C ASP A 62 14.92 -0.46 35.76
N ILE A 63 14.56 0.67 35.16
CA ILE A 63 13.79 0.70 33.92
C ILE A 63 14.62 0.18 32.73
N THR A 64 15.90 0.56 32.65
CA THR A 64 16.80 0.15 31.57
C THR A 64 17.11 -1.35 31.59
N GLU A 65 17.24 -1.95 32.78
CA GLU A 65 17.47 -3.39 32.93
C GLU A 65 16.24 -4.24 32.57
N ARG A 66 15.05 -3.64 32.50
CA ARG A 66 13.78 -4.31 32.19
C ARG A 66 13.34 -4.17 30.73
N LEU A 67 14.06 -3.37 29.94
CA LEU A 67 13.87 -3.15 28.50
C LEU A 67 14.56 -4.23 27.66
#